data_AF-A0A969CT74-F1
#
_entry.id   AF-A0A969CT74-F1
#
_cell.length_a   1.000
_cell.length_b   1.000
_cell.length_c   1.000
_cell.angle_alpha   90.00
_cell.angle_beta   90.00
_cell.angle_gamma   90.00
#
_symmetry.space_group_name_H-M   'P 1'
#
loop_
_entity.id
_entity.type
_entity.pdbx_description
1 polymer ?
#
loop_
_entity_poly.entity_id
_entity_poly.type
_entity_poly.pdbx_seq_one_letter_code
_entity_poly.pdbx_strand_id
1 'polypeptide(L)'
;MTSMLLEYPPKLVGEKRLTFHDLDWQAFKQIQHLLTERTRARFTYDNGVLEITMPLEGHERSARLIERFILILVMEMGMKFKTMGSTTLDRKDLLKSAEPDNGYYIQNYILVVHQRNSA
;
A
#
# COMPACT_ATOMS: atom_id res chain seq x y z
N MET A 1 -15.47 -46.18 17.33
CA MET A 1 -14.23 -45.53 16.84
C MET A 1 -14.65 -44.29 16.07
N THR A 2 -14.52 -43.13 16.69
CA THR A 2 -14.95 -41.84 16.12
C THR A 2 -13.95 -41.41 15.05
N SER A 3 -14.38 -41.46 13.79
CA SER A 3 -13.67 -40.89 12.66
C SER A 3 -13.58 -39.37 12.86
N MET A 4 -12.40 -38.87 13.24
CA MET A 4 -12.08 -37.44 13.18
C MET A 4 -12.09 -37.01 11.71
N LEU A 5 -13.11 -36.24 11.33
CA LEU A 5 -13.11 -35.49 10.08
C LEU A 5 -11.98 -34.45 10.17
N LEU A 6 -10.92 -34.65 9.38
CA LEU A 6 -9.96 -33.60 9.07
C LEU A 6 -10.72 -32.51 8.32
N GLU A 7 -11.17 -31.47 9.03
CA GLU A 7 -11.62 -30.24 8.38
C GLU A 7 -10.45 -29.70 7.56
N TYR A 8 -10.64 -29.66 6.23
CA TYR A 8 -9.66 -29.06 5.34
C TYR A 8 -9.54 -27.58 5.72
N PRO A 9 -8.32 -27.05 5.97
CA PRO A 9 -8.18 -25.65 6.29
C PRO A 9 -8.79 -24.82 5.16
N PRO A 10 -9.48 -23.71 5.47
CA PRO A 10 -10.09 -22.87 4.45
C PRO A 10 -9.03 -22.48 3.42
N LYS A 11 -9.35 -22.67 2.15
CA LYS A 11 -8.46 -22.31 1.04
C LYS A 11 -8.13 -20.82 1.19
N LEU A 12 -6.86 -20.50 1.41
CA LEU A 12 -6.40 -19.12 1.52
C LEU A 12 -6.72 -18.40 0.21
N VAL A 13 -7.68 -17.48 0.24
CA VAL A 13 -7.99 -16.61 -0.89
C VAL A 13 -7.06 -15.42 -0.80
N GLY A 14 -5.99 -15.45 -1.60
CA GLY A 14 -5.09 -14.32 -1.76
C GLY A 14 -5.76 -13.17 -2.52
N GLU A 15 -5.15 -12.00 -2.46
CA GLU A 15 -5.62 -10.84 -3.23
C GLU A 15 -5.50 -11.09 -4.73
N LYS A 16 -6.46 -10.56 -5.48
CA LYS A 16 -6.39 -10.60 -6.93
C LYS A 16 -5.42 -9.53 -7.40
N ARG A 17 -4.54 -9.93 -8.30
CA ARG A 17 -3.51 -9.11 -8.90
C ARG A 17 -3.59 -9.17 -10.42
N LEU A 18 -3.41 -8.04 -11.06
CA LEU A 18 -3.30 -7.91 -12.50
C LEU A 18 -1.98 -7.19 -12.83
N THR A 19 -1.25 -7.71 -13.81
CA THR A 19 0.03 -7.14 -14.23
C THR A 19 0.01 -6.81 -15.71
N PHE A 20 0.47 -5.63 -16.05
CA PHE A 20 0.72 -5.18 -17.42
C PHE A 20 2.22 -4.93 -17.60
N HIS A 21 2.72 -5.26 -18.78
CA HIS A 21 4.12 -5.08 -19.17
C HIS A 21 4.24 -4.07 -20.30
N ASP A 22 5.46 -3.58 -20.52
CA ASP A 22 5.83 -2.68 -21.61
C ASP A 22 5.01 -1.36 -21.64
N LEU A 23 4.61 -0.86 -20.47
CA LEU A 23 3.92 0.42 -20.32
C LEU A 23 4.90 1.56 -20.05
N ASP A 24 4.90 2.59 -20.89
CA ASP A 24 5.60 3.82 -20.54
C ASP A 24 4.93 4.57 -19.38
N TRP A 25 5.65 5.55 -18.82
CA TRP A 25 5.17 6.34 -17.68
C TRP A 25 3.84 7.05 -17.96
N GLN A 26 3.64 7.54 -19.18
CA GLN A 26 2.44 8.30 -19.54
C GLN A 26 1.21 7.39 -19.60
N ALA A 27 1.35 6.23 -20.23
CA ALA A 27 0.32 5.20 -20.28
C ALA A 27 -0.06 4.73 -18.87
N PHE A 28 0.94 4.46 -18.02
CA PHE A 28 0.72 4.14 -16.60
C PHE A 28 -0.13 5.22 -15.89
N LYS A 29 0.27 6.50 -15.96
CA LYS A 29 -0.45 7.57 -15.27
C LYS A 29 -1.87 7.77 -15.79
N GLN A 30 -2.11 7.54 -17.09
CA GLN A 30 -3.47 7.55 -17.65
C GLN A 30 -4.33 6.43 -17.06
N ILE A 31 -3.79 5.20 -17.00
CA ILE A 31 -4.49 4.05 -16.41
C ILE A 31 -4.79 4.31 -14.93
N GLN A 32 -3.80 4.77 -14.16
CA GLN A 32 -3.97 5.07 -12.73
C GLN A 32 -5.07 6.12 -12.54
N HIS A 33 -5.00 7.26 -13.24
CA HIS A 33 -6.00 8.32 -13.11
C HIS A 33 -7.43 7.83 -13.39
N LEU A 34 -7.62 7.03 -14.45
CA LEU A 34 -8.94 6.50 -14.82
C LEU A 34 -9.51 5.52 -13.79
N LEU A 35 -8.66 4.75 -13.12
CA LEU A 35 -9.07 3.66 -12.23
C LEU A 35 -9.11 4.08 -10.75
N THR A 36 -8.27 5.02 -10.32
CA THR A 36 -8.27 5.54 -8.94
C THR A 36 -9.59 6.21 -8.58
N GLU A 37 -10.23 6.94 -9.50
CA GLU A 37 -11.53 7.58 -9.23
C GLU A 37 -12.69 6.58 -9.09
N ARG A 38 -12.51 5.36 -9.60
CA ARG A 38 -13.59 4.37 -9.76
C ARG A 38 -13.46 3.17 -8.82
N THR A 39 -12.27 2.95 -8.26
CA THR A 39 -11.95 1.72 -7.53
C THR A 39 -11.05 2.03 -6.33
N ARG A 40 -10.98 1.09 -5.38
CA ARG A 40 -9.97 1.08 -4.31
C ARG A 40 -8.72 0.28 -4.71
N ALA A 41 -8.45 0.18 -6.01
CA ALA A 41 -7.29 -0.54 -6.49
C ALA A 41 -6.01 0.20 -6.07
N ARG A 42 -4.98 -0.57 -5.78
CA ARG A 42 -3.62 -0.11 -5.48
C ARG A 42 -2.76 -0.30 -6.70
N PHE A 43 -1.93 0.70 -6.99
CA PHE A 43 -1.07 0.70 -8.16
C PHE A 43 0.39 0.68 -7.73
N THR A 44 1.18 -0.21 -8.34
CA THR A 44 2.64 -0.20 -8.24
C THR A 44 3.19 -0.24 -9.65
N TYR A 45 4.02 0.73 -9.98
CA TYR A 45 4.69 0.82 -11.27
C TYR A 45 6.20 0.73 -11.07
N ASP A 46 6.85 -0.17 -11.80
CA ASP A 46 8.30 -0.32 -11.83
C ASP A 46 8.77 -0.49 -13.28
N ASN A 47 9.32 0.58 -13.85
CA ASN A 47 10.04 0.60 -15.12
C ASN A 47 9.43 -0.29 -16.22
N GLY A 48 8.21 0.05 -16.67
CA GLY A 48 7.51 -0.72 -17.69
C GLY A 48 6.44 -1.67 -17.16
N VAL A 49 6.50 -2.03 -15.87
CA VAL A 49 5.60 -3.00 -15.27
C VAL A 49 4.61 -2.30 -14.35
N LEU A 50 3.31 -2.41 -14.67
CA LEU A 50 2.22 -1.95 -13.80
C LEU A 50 1.57 -3.15 -13.13
N GLU A 51 1.59 -3.18 -11.81
CA GLU A 51 0.82 -4.08 -10.98
C GLU A 51 -0.39 -3.35 -10.37
N ILE A 52 -1.56 -3.97 -10.49
CA ILE A 52 -2.81 -3.51 -9.90
C ILE A 52 -3.30 -4.58 -8.92
N THR A 53 -3.52 -4.20 -7.68
CA THR A 53 -4.03 -5.09 -6.63
C THR A 53 -5.31 -4.52 -6.03
N MET A 54 -6.27 -5.38 -5.67
CA MET A 54 -7.46 -4.97 -4.93
C MET A 54 -7.39 -5.53 -3.51
N PRO A 55 -7.11 -4.67 -2.50
CA PRO A 55 -6.97 -5.14 -1.14
C PRO A 55 -8.24 -5.80 -0.61
N LEU A 56 -8.09 -6.93 0.06
CA LEU A 56 -9.18 -7.57 0.78
C LEU A 56 -9.38 -6.92 2.15
N GLU A 57 -10.57 -7.09 2.75
CA GLU A 57 -10.85 -6.57 4.10
C GLU A 57 -9.82 -7.05 5.14
N GLY A 58 -9.35 -8.30 5.02
CA GLY A 58 -8.32 -8.87 5.88
C GLY A 58 -6.97 -8.15 5.78
N HIS A 59 -6.60 -7.70 4.58
CA HIS A 59 -5.38 -6.91 4.35
C HIS A 59 -5.49 -5.54 5.01
N GLU A 60 -6.60 -4.83 4.76
CA GLU A 60 -6.88 -3.53 5.38
C GLU A 60 -6.90 -3.61 6.92
N ARG A 61 -7.50 -4.68 7.47
CA ARG A 61 -7.49 -4.92 8.92
C ARG A 61 -6.07 -5.12 9.45
N SER A 62 -5.25 -5.90 8.75
CA SER A 62 -3.87 -6.18 9.15
C SER A 62 -3.00 -4.93 9.07
N ALA A 63 -3.12 -4.17 7.99
CA ALA A 63 -2.45 -2.87 7.81
C ALA A 63 -2.79 -1.90 8.96
N ARG A 64 -4.06 -1.81 9.37
CA ARG A 64 -4.46 -0.96 10.51
C ARG A 64 -3.92 -1.43 11.86
N LEU A 65 -3.80 -2.75 12.08
CA LEU A 65 -3.21 -3.26 13.30
C LEU A 65 -1.71 -2.93 13.39
N ILE A 66 -0.99 -3.12 12.28
CA ILE A 66 0.43 -2.78 12.18
C ILE A 66 0.63 -1.27 12.36
N GLU A 67 -0.21 -0.45 11.73
CA GLU A 67 -0.17 1.00 11.90
C GLU A 67 -0.28 1.38 13.37
N ARG A 68 -1.32 0.92 14.06
CA ARG A 68 -1.52 1.23 15.48
C ARG A 68 -0.34 0.82 16.33
N PHE A 69 0.21 -0.37 16.10
CA PHE A 69 1.37 -0.85 16.82
C PHE A 69 2.57 0.09 16.64
N ILE A 70 2.89 0.46 15.39
CA ILE A 70 4.00 1.38 15.09
C ILE A 70 3.77 2.74 15.75
N LEU A 71 2.56 3.31 15.61
CA LEU A 71 2.27 4.63 16.18
C LEU A 71 2.38 4.64 17.70
N ILE A 72 1.81 3.62 18.38
CA ILE A 72 1.92 3.50 19.84
C ILE A 72 3.38 3.37 20.24
N LEU A 73 4.15 2.47 19.61
CA LEU A 73 5.56 2.28 19.93
C LEU A 73 6.36 3.58 19.82
N VAL A 74 6.19 4.32 18.72
CA VAL A 74 6.92 5.59 18.48
C VAL A 74 6.53 6.65 19.52
N MET A 75 5.25 6.73 19.90
CA MET A 75 4.78 7.62 20.97
C MET A 75 5.40 7.26 22.33
N GLU A 76 5.39 5.97 22.69
CA GLU A 76 5.95 5.49 23.96
C GLU A 76 7.48 5.72 24.04
N MET A 77 8.17 5.71 22.90
CA MET A 77 9.58 6.08 22.82
C MET A 77 9.84 7.60 22.90
N GLY A 78 8.81 8.42 23.06
CA GLY A 78 8.92 9.89 23.12
C GLY A 78 9.30 10.54 21.79
N MET A 79 9.16 9.81 20.68
CA MET A 79 9.50 10.30 19.35
C MET A 79 8.29 10.94 18.66
N LYS A 80 8.57 11.89 17.76
CA LYS A 80 7.56 12.48 16.89
C LYS A 80 7.53 11.76 15.56
N PHE A 81 6.37 11.75 14.91
CA PHE A 81 6.22 11.19 13.58
C PHE A 81 5.18 11.95 12.77
N LYS A 82 5.25 11.77 11.45
CA LYS A 82 4.23 12.18 10.50
C LYS A 82 3.81 10.98 9.67
N THR A 83 2.50 10.77 9.56
CA THR A 83 1.94 9.73 8.69
C THR A 83 1.80 10.27 7.26
N MET A 84 2.18 9.42 6.30
CA MET A 84 1.91 9.62 4.88
C MET A 84 0.62 8.91 4.46
N GLY A 85 0.12 7.98 5.26
CA GLY A 85 -1.00 7.12 4.89
C GLY A 85 -0.74 6.45 3.54
N SER A 86 -1.79 6.36 2.73
CA SER A 86 -1.80 5.80 1.38
C SER A 86 -1.37 6.78 0.29
N THR A 87 -0.42 7.67 0.58
CA THR A 87 0.06 8.65 -0.40
C THR A 87 0.81 7.97 -1.53
N THR A 88 0.42 8.24 -2.78
CA THR A 88 1.15 7.81 -3.98
C THR A 88 2.54 8.44 -4.02
N LEU A 89 3.57 7.61 -4.13
CA LEU A 89 4.97 8.03 -4.19
C LEU A 89 5.48 7.93 -5.63
N ASP A 90 5.27 9.00 -6.40
CA ASP A 90 5.74 9.08 -7.78
C ASP A 90 7.19 9.55 -7.88
N ARG A 91 8.00 8.78 -8.60
CA ARG A 91 9.37 9.10 -9.01
C ARG A 91 9.53 8.83 -10.50
N LYS A 92 9.01 9.75 -11.32
CA LYS A 92 9.10 9.68 -12.79
C LYS A 92 10.54 9.56 -13.29
N ASP A 93 11.47 10.24 -12.64
CA ASP A 93 12.91 10.19 -12.95
C ASP A 93 13.51 8.78 -12.75
N LEU A 94 12.91 7.97 -11.88
CA LEU A 94 13.27 6.57 -11.67
C LEU A 94 12.32 5.59 -12.36
N LEU A 95 11.30 6.10 -13.06
CA LEU A 95 10.18 5.32 -13.60
C LEU A 95 9.55 4.40 -12.55
N LYS A 96 9.31 4.92 -11.34
CA LYS A 96 8.70 4.17 -10.24
C LYS A 96 7.52 4.93 -9.63
N SER A 97 6.48 4.19 -9.26
CA SER A 97 5.36 4.68 -8.47
C SER A 97 4.91 3.58 -7.52
N ALA A 98 4.63 3.93 -6.28
CA ALA A 98 4.09 2.97 -5.30
C ALA A 98 3.10 3.65 -4.37
N GLU A 99 2.07 2.89 -4.00
CA GLU A 99 1.10 3.26 -2.98
C GLU A 99 1.31 2.35 -1.77
N PRO A 100 2.03 2.80 -0.72
CA PRO A 100 2.17 2.00 0.49
C PRO A 100 0.82 1.88 1.19
N ASP A 101 0.62 0.77 1.92
CA ASP A 101 -0.53 0.65 2.82
C ASP A 101 -0.51 1.78 3.86
N ASN A 102 0.66 1.95 4.50
CA ASN A 102 0.97 3.06 5.40
C ASN A 102 2.43 3.49 5.26
N GLY A 103 2.71 4.79 5.38
CA GLY A 103 4.06 5.34 5.41
C GLY A 103 4.28 6.31 6.58
N TYR A 104 5.52 6.39 7.07
CA TYR A 104 5.87 7.18 8.26
C TYR A 104 7.21 7.89 8.10
N TYR A 105 7.27 9.15 8.53
CA TYR A 105 8.52 9.85 8.80
C TYR A 105 8.70 9.95 10.32
N ILE A 106 9.69 9.23 10.86
CA ILE A 106 10.03 9.26 12.29
C ILE A 106 11.29 10.10 12.49
N GLN A 107 12.47 9.57 12.10
CA GLN A 107 13.75 10.28 12.22
C GLN A 107 13.75 11.64 11.49
N ASN A 108 13.12 11.68 10.31
CA ASN A 108 13.08 12.87 9.45
C ASN A 108 11.82 13.72 9.67
N TYR A 109 11.09 13.52 10.77
CA TYR A 109 9.84 14.23 11.07
C TYR A 109 9.95 15.75 10.87
N ILE A 110 11.02 16.36 11.39
CA ILE A 110 11.24 17.82 11.34
C ILE A 110 11.32 18.34 9.89
N LEU A 111 11.84 17.54 8.96
CA LEU A 111 11.96 17.95 7.56
C LEU A 111 10.60 18.00 6.84
N VAL A 112 9.62 17.24 7.33
CA VAL A 112 8.35 17.01 6.62
C VAL A 112 7.12 17.53 7.36
N VAL A 113 7.25 18.01 8.60
CA VAL A 113 6.13 18.37 9.48
C VAL A 113 5.18 19.39 8.87
N HIS A 114 5.69 20.34 8.06
CA HIS A 114 4.89 21.36 7.39
C HIS A 114 4.56 21.05 5.93
N GLN A 115 5.07 19.95 5.39
CA GLN A 115 4.77 19.55 4.02
C GLN A 115 3.33 19.01 3.97
N ARG A 116 2.57 19.28 2.91
CA ARG A 116 1.36 18.50 2.66
C ARG A 116 1.76 17.15 2.05
N ASN A 117 1.03 16.10 2.40
CA ASN A 117 1.17 14.85 1.68
C ASN A 117 0.62 15.11 0.26
N SER A 118 1.40 14.79 -0.77
CA SER A 118 0.94 14.90 -2.15
C SER A 118 -0.15 13.85 -2.36
N ALA A 119 -1.38 14.29 -2.64
CA ALA A 119 -2.47 13.39 -3.03
C ALA A 119 -2.26 12.95 -4.49
#